data_AF-A0A1Y1RSN3-F1
#
_entry.id   AF-A0A1Y1RSN3-F1
#
_cell.length_a   1.000
_cell.length_b   1.000
_cell.length_c   1.000
_cell.angle_alpha   90.00
_cell.angle_beta   90.00
_cell.angle_gamma   90.00
#
_symmetry.space_group_name_H-M   'P 1'
#
loop_
_entity.id
_entity.type
_entity.pdbx_description
1 polymer ?
#
loop_
_entity_poly.entity_id
_entity_poly.type
_entity_poly.pdbx_seq_one_letter_code
_entity_poly.pdbx_strand_id
1 'polypeptide(L)'
;LVKKVSAVLRETGGAVNYGYDGLGRLIHIRYPDPAMDVSYQYGTAAAAAEYGAGRLLSRSDESGSIDYEYGKMGEVIAETRTLRRLDPLSTTREARIEYQSNY
;
A
#
# COMPACT_ATOMS: atom_id res chain seq x y z
N LEU A 1 5.36 12.01 13.27
CA LEU A 1 4.89 12.67 12.03
C LEU A 1 6.09 13.34 11.38
N VAL A 2 6.43 12.98 10.14
CA VAL A 2 7.53 13.64 9.40
C VAL A 2 6.91 14.41 8.24
N LYS A 3 7.25 15.69 8.10
CA LYS A 3 6.75 16.58 7.04
C LYS A 3 7.89 16.97 6.12
N LYS A 4 7.71 16.82 4.81
CA LYS A 4 8.69 17.23 3.79
C LYS A 4 8.08 18.27 2.86
N VAL A 5 8.83 19.33 2.57
CA VAL A 5 8.42 20.43 1.69
C VAL A 5 9.57 20.76 0.73
N SER A 6 9.41 20.45 -0.57
CA SER A 6 10.36 20.83 -1.63
C SER A 6 10.13 22.28 -2.08
N ALA A 7 11.05 22.87 -2.86
CA ALA A 7 10.92 24.25 -3.33
C ALA A 7 9.62 24.50 -4.12
N VAL A 8 9.26 23.59 -5.03
CA VAL A 8 8.00 23.64 -5.81
C VAL A 8 6.76 23.51 -4.91
N LEU A 9 6.84 22.66 -3.87
CA LEU A 9 5.76 22.52 -2.89
C LEU A 9 5.60 23.78 -2.01
N ARG A 10 6.70 24.49 -1.71
CA ARG A 10 6.65 25.75 -0.93
C ARG A 10 5.96 26.87 -1.71
N GLU A 11 6.20 26.98 -3.01
CA GLU A 11 5.56 28.00 -3.86
C GLU A 11 4.06 27.78 -4.05
N THR A 12 3.60 26.52 -3.94
CA THR A 12 2.18 26.13 -4.07
C THR A 12 1.46 25.98 -2.72
N GLY A 13 2.15 26.20 -1.59
CA GLY A 13 1.62 25.98 -0.24
C GLY A 13 1.41 24.50 0.13
N GLY A 14 1.80 23.56 -0.74
CA GLY A 14 1.68 22.13 -0.53
C GLY A 14 2.76 21.56 0.39
N ALA A 15 2.46 20.47 1.10
CA ALA A 15 3.45 19.69 1.83
C ALA A 15 3.12 18.20 1.75
N VAL A 16 4.15 17.35 1.72
CA VAL A 16 3.99 15.90 1.80
C VAL A 16 4.16 15.47 3.26
N ASN A 17 3.18 14.75 3.81
CA ASN A 17 3.20 14.29 5.19
C ASN A 17 3.32 12.76 5.26
N TYR A 18 4.30 12.28 6.03
CA TYR A 18 4.54 10.86 6.25
C TYR A 18 4.05 10.45 7.64
N GLY A 19 3.21 9.42 7.66
CA GLY A 19 2.69 8.80 8.86
C GLY A 19 3.34 7.46 9.14
N TYR A 20 3.61 7.21 10.41
CA TYR A 20 4.22 5.97 10.87
C TYR A 20 3.37 5.36 11.98
N ASP A 21 3.37 4.03 12.07
CA ASP A 21 2.83 3.33 13.22
C ASP A 21 3.79 3.37 14.43
N GLY A 22 3.38 2.75 15.55
CA GLY A 22 4.18 2.68 16.77
C GLY A 22 5.49 1.89 16.64
N LEU A 23 5.68 1.17 15.52
CA LEU A 23 6.90 0.43 15.19
C LEU A 23 7.81 1.20 14.22
N GLY A 24 7.44 2.43 13.86
CA GLY A 24 8.20 3.25 12.93
C GLY A 24 8.05 2.84 11.47
N ARG A 25 7.03 2.04 11.11
CA ARG A 25 6.75 1.64 9.73
C ARG A 25 5.82 2.64 9.06
N LEU A 26 6.06 2.94 7.78
CA LEU A 26 5.29 3.92 7.01
C LEU A 26 3.87 3.41 6.74
N ILE A 27 2.84 4.12 7.19
CA ILE A 27 1.43 3.74 7.01
C ILE A 27 0.66 4.68 6.07
N HIS A 28 1.12 5.92 5.88
CA HIS A 28 0.52 6.84 4.91
C HIS A 28 1.50 7.89 4.40
N ILE A 29 1.34 8.26 3.14
CA ILE A 29 1.92 9.45 2.51
C ILE A 29 0.75 10.32 2.07
N ARG A 30 0.59 11.48 2.71
CA ARG A 30 -0.42 12.47 2.32
C ARG A 30 0.19 13.52 1.42
N TYR A 31 -0.33 13.62 0.19
CA TYR A 31 0.04 14.64 -0.78
C TYR A 31 -0.86 15.87 -0.64
N PRO A 32 -0.50 17.01 -1.25
CA PRO A 32 -1.39 18.17 -1.31
C PRO A 32 -2.72 17.86 -2.00
N ASP A 33 -2.70 16.97 -3.00
CA ASP A 33 -3.91 16.40 -3.61
C ASP A 33 -4.23 15.06 -2.94
N PRO A 34 -5.35 14.94 -2.20
CA PRO A 34 -5.76 13.70 -1.54
C PRO A 34 -6.00 12.52 -2.50
N ALA A 35 -6.26 12.78 -3.78
CA ALA A 35 -6.41 11.72 -4.79
C ALA A 35 -5.10 10.97 -5.04
N MET A 36 -3.97 11.58 -4.69
CA MET A 36 -2.63 11.00 -4.83
C MET A 36 -2.11 10.33 -3.55
N ASP A 37 -2.92 10.28 -2.49
CA ASP A 37 -2.51 9.71 -1.21
C ASP A 37 -2.15 8.22 -1.36
N VAL A 38 -1.10 7.82 -0.63
CA VAL A 38 -0.63 6.43 -0.59
C VAL A 38 -0.84 5.90 0.82
N SER A 39 -1.36 4.68 0.93
CA SER A 39 -1.57 3.98 2.20
C SER A 39 -0.94 2.60 2.19
N TYR A 40 -0.49 2.17 3.37
CA TYR A 40 0.10 0.86 3.61
C TYR A 40 -0.56 0.24 4.83
N GLN A 41 -0.97 -1.02 4.71
CA GLN A 41 -1.54 -1.78 5.80
C GLN A 41 -0.63 -2.95 6.15
N TYR A 42 -0.25 -3.03 7.42
CA TYR A 42 0.53 -4.16 7.93
C TYR A 42 -0.34 -5.08 8.77
N GLY A 43 -0.08 -6.38 8.71
CA GLY A 43 -0.80 -7.38 9.48
C GLY A 43 -0.52 -7.25 10.97
N THR A 44 -1.59 -7.36 11.75
CA THR A 44 -1.52 -7.42 13.22
C THR A 44 -1.32 -8.87 13.68
N ALA A 45 -1.30 -9.11 14.99
CA ALA A 45 -1.29 -10.47 15.52
C ALA A 45 -2.45 -11.34 15.00
N ALA A 46 -3.60 -10.73 14.64
CA ALA A 46 -4.74 -11.45 14.06
C ALA A 46 -4.43 -12.07 12.69
N ALA A 47 -3.49 -11.48 11.92
CA ALA A 47 -3.06 -11.99 10.63
C ALA A 47 -2.03 -13.13 10.73
N ALA A 48 -1.66 -13.56 11.94
CA ALA A 48 -0.64 -14.60 12.14
C ALA A 48 -1.07 -15.95 11.55
N ALA A 49 -2.37 -16.27 11.57
CA ALA A 49 -2.91 -17.51 11.00
C ALA A 49 -2.67 -17.61 9.48
N GLU A 50 -2.54 -16.47 8.81
CA GLU A 50 -2.28 -16.34 7.37
C GLU A 50 -0.83 -15.86 7.11
N TYR A 51 0.07 -16.04 8.09
CA TYR A 51 1.49 -15.66 8.01
C TYR A 51 1.74 -14.16 7.77
N GLY A 52 0.73 -13.33 7.90
CA GLY A 52 0.75 -11.89 7.60
C GLY A 52 1.12 -10.99 8.77
N ALA A 53 1.24 -11.52 9.99
CA ALA A 53 1.59 -10.73 11.16
C ALA A 53 2.93 -9.99 10.97
N GLY A 54 2.91 -8.66 11.13
CA GLY A 54 4.09 -7.80 10.94
C GLY A 54 4.45 -7.50 9.48
N ARG A 55 3.80 -8.15 8.50
CA ARG A 55 4.08 -8.01 7.06
C ARG A 55 3.15 -7.02 6.39
N LEU A 56 3.54 -6.54 5.21
CA LEU A 56 2.71 -5.63 4.41
C LEU A 56 1.58 -6.44 3.78
N LEU A 57 0.33 -6.23 4.19
CA LEU A 57 -0.83 -6.92 3.64
C LEU A 57 -1.38 -6.21 2.40
N SER A 58 -1.40 -4.88 2.43
CA SER A 58 -1.91 -4.12 1.30
C SER A 58 -1.21 -2.78 1.14
N ARG A 59 -1.17 -2.32 -0.11
CA ARG A 59 -0.79 -0.97 -0.49
C ARG A 59 -1.86 -0.41 -1.40
N SER A 60 -2.26 0.84 -1.21
CA SER A 60 -3.12 1.55 -2.14
C SER A 60 -2.53 2.92 -2.50
N ASP A 61 -2.67 3.29 -3.77
CA ASP A 61 -2.36 4.61 -4.31
C ASP A 61 -3.42 5.02 -5.36
N GLU A 62 -3.21 6.14 -6.04
CA GLU A 62 -4.09 6.66 -7.11
C GLU A 62 -4.46 5.59 -8.16
N SER A 63 -3.50 4.71 -8.50
CA SER A 63 -3.67 3.71 -9.55
C SER A 63 -4.52 2.51 -9.11
N GLY A 64 -4.71 2.32 -7.81
CA GLY A 64 -5.48 1.21 -7.24
C GLY A 64 -4.87 0.61 -5.99
N SER A 65 -4.90 -0.72 -5.87
CA SER A 65 -4.35 -1.45 -4.73
C SER A 65 -3.61 -2.73 -5.12
N ILE A 66 -2.72 -3.17 -4.24
CA ILE A 66 -2.05 -4.46 -4.29
C ILE A 66 -2.22 -5.11 -2.92
N ASP A 67 -2.70 -6.35 -2.91
CA ASP A 67 -2.83 -7.19 -1.72
C ASP A 67 -1.84 -8.37 -1.81
N TYR A 68 -1.25 -8.73 -0.67
CA TYR A 68 -0.20 -9.74 -0.56
C TYR A 68 -0.65 -10.90 0.33
N GLU A 69 -0.45 -12.13 -0.16
CA GLU A 69 -0.62 -13.35 0.63
C GLU A 69 0.73 -14.01 0.88
N TYR A 70 0.91 -14.56 2.08
CA TYR A 70 2.18 -15.12 2.52
C TYR A 70 2.09 -16.61 2.79
N GLY A 71 3.16 -17.32 2.47
CA GLY A 71 3.34 -18.74 2.79
C GLY A 71 4.04 -18.95 4.13
N LYS A 72 4.24 -20.22 4.47
CA LYS A 72 4.78 -20.67 5.76
C LYS A 72 6.20 -20.19 6.03
N MET A 73 7.00 -19.98 4.99
CA MET A 73 8.37 -19.48 5.11
C MET A 73 8.43 -17.95 5.05
N GLY A 74 7.27 -17.29 4.91
CA GLY A 74 7.16 -15.85 4.77
C GLY A 74 7.42 -15.33 3.35
N GLU A 75 7.49 -16.22 2.37
CA GLU A 75 7.46 -15.92 0.95
C GLU A 75 6.10 -15.37 0.54
N VAL A 76 6.07 -14.54 -0.51
CA VAL A 76 4.82 -14.12 -1.14
C VAL A 76 4.33 -15.27 -2.01
N ILE A 77 3.10 -15.74 -1.76
CA ILE A 77 2.48 -16.83 -2.54
C ILE A 77 1.42 -16.31 -3.51
N ALA A 78 0.87 -15.11 -3.26
CA ALA A 78 0.02 -14.42 -4.22
C ALA A 78 0.15 -12.89 -4.10
N GLU A 79 0.02 -12.23 -5.25
CA GLU A 79 -0.23 -10.79 -5.36
C GLU A 79 -1.53 -10.56 -6.11
N THR A 80 -2.46 -9.82 -5.52
CA THR A 80 -3.72 -9.42 -6.16
C THR A 80 -3.68 -7.93 -6.42
N ARG A 81 -3.71 -7.53 -7.70
CA ARG A 81 -3.66 -6.13 -8.13
C ARG A 81 -5.02 -5.68 -8.63
N THR A 82 -5.53 -4.63 -8.02
CA THR A 82 -6.80 -3.98 -8.35
C THR A 82 -6.49 -2.64 -8.99
N LEU A 83 -6.83 -2.44 -10.27
CA LEU A 83 -6.58 -1.19 -10.98
C LEU A 83 -7.83 -0.31 -11.00
N ARG A 84 -7.68 0.95 -10.56
CA ARG A 84 -8.70 1.98 -10.68
C ARG A 84 -8.56 2.64 -12.05
N ARG A 85 -9.60 2.55 -12.88
CA ARG A 85 -9.67 3.24 -14.18
C ARG A 85 -10.26 4.63 -13.98
N LEU A 86 -9.75 5.62 -14.72
CA LEU A 86 -10.26 7.00 -14.70
C LEU A 86 -11.65 7.17 -15.35
N ASP A 87 -12.20 6.11 -15.96
CA ASP A 87 -13.49 6.14 -16.62
C ASP A 87 -14.59 5.58 -15.68
N PRO A 88 -15.62 6.37 -15.32
CA PRO A 88 -16.70 5.95 -14.42
C PRO A 88 -17.57 4.79 -14.97
N LEU A 89 -17.49 4.47 -16.26
CA LEU A 89 -18.14 3.30 -16.87
C LEU A 89 -17.22 2.08 -16.96
N SER A 90 -15.94 2.21 -16.59
CA SER A 90 -15.03 1.08 -16.57
C SER A 90 -15.23 0.24 -15.32
N THR A 91 -15.39 -1.07 -15.49
CA THR A 91 -15.26 -2.01 -14.37
C THR A 91 -13.82 -1.96 -13.82
N THR A 92 -13.69 -2.09 -12.50
CA THR A 92 -12.39 -2.34 -11.86
C THR A 92 -11.81 -3.62 -12.44
N ARG A 93 -10.51 -3.62 -12.75
CA ARG A 93 -9.82 -4.80 -13.28
C ARG A 93 -8.88 -5.34 -12.23
N GLU A 94 -9.08 -6.60 -11.90
CA GLU A 94 -8.27 -7.35 -10.95
C GLU A 94 -7.36 -8.32 -11.70
N ALA A 95 -6.14 -8.51 -11.20
CA ALA A 95 -5.20 -9.50 -11.67
C ALA A 95 -4.52 -10.16 -10.48
N ARG A 96 -4.64 -11.49 -10.36
CA ARG A 96 -3.94 -12.28 -9.35
C ARG A 96 -2.77 -13.02 -9.99
N ILE A 97 -1.62 -12.95 -9.36
CA ILE A 97 -0.42 -13.72 -9.72
C ILE A 97 -0.08 -14.61 -8.54
N GLU A 98 0.03 -15.91 -8.78
CA GLU A 98 0.41 -16.89 -7.76
C GLU A 98 1.84 -17.36 -7.99
N TYR A 99 2.55 -17.55 -6.88
CA TYR A 99 3.94 -17.99 -6.86
C TYR A 99 4.00 -19.37 -6.21
N GLN A 100 4.59 -20.33 -6.91
CA GLN A 100 4.90 -21.64 -6.37
C GLN A 100 6.42 -21.78 -6.26
N SER A 101 6.93 -21.88 -5.04
CA SER A 101 8.33 -22.21 -4.81
C SER A 101 8.49 -23.72 -4.71
N ASN A 102 9.40 -24.28 -5.51
CA ASN A 102 9.79 -25.69 -5.49
C ASN A 102 11.09 -25.87 -4.68
N TYR A 103 11.03 -25.65 -3.37
CA TYR A 103 12.13 -25.98 -2.47
C TYR A 103 12.19 -27.48 -2.17
#